data_AF-A0A170U3P1-F1
#
_entry.id   AF-A0A170U3P1-F1
#
_cell.length_a   1.000
_cell.length_b   1.000
_cell.length_c   1.000
_cell.angle_alpha   90.00
_cell.angle_beta   90.00
_cell.angle_gamma   90.00
#
_symmetry.space_group_name_H-M   'P 1'
#
loop_
_entity.id
_entity.type
_entity.pdbx_description
1 polymer ?
#
loop_
_entity_poly.entity_id
_entity_poly.type
_entity_poly.pdbx_seq_one_letter_code
_entity_poly.pdbx_strand_id
1 'polypeptide(L)'
;PFQNGICTNEFSPSQYKYILGPINATSKLRMNMKPEFDGTNFRVPKILLKMELQKLSASLSKLQYQDLMSFLETVDYKQRGVKYRKYRPRLSSYKNHYKEWWHFAYTCVLEEEVRRRRRNWNWLHMKTHRNLLKSYRKEYEQKLATSKPSQETLDKCAKLEQKLDALNIVLIRQQVELEVER
;
A
#
# COMPACT_ATOMS: atom_id res chain seq x y z
N PRO A 1 6.87 -6.00 -30.47
CA PRO A 1 5.60 -5.26 -30.74
C PRO A 1 5.50 -3.91 -30.01
N PHE A 2 5.85 -3.81 -28.72
CA PHE A 2 5.77 -2.55 -27.95
C PHE A 2 6.80 -1.48 -28.38
N GLN A 3 8.03 -1.89 -28.69
CA GLN A 3 9.11 -0.96 -29.08
C GLN A 3 8.78 -0.13 -30.33
N ASN A 4 8.01 -0.68 -31.27
CA ASN A 4 7.66 -0.02 -32.52
C ASN A 4 6.63 1.13 -32.33
N GLY A 5 6.00 1.21 -31.16
CA GLY A 5 5.04 2.27 -30.80
C GLY A 5 5.64 3.35 -29.89
N ILE A 6 6.96 3.37 -29.69
CA ILE A 6 7.63 4.38 -28.87
C ILE A 6 8.06 5.53 -29.77
N CYS A 7 7.57 6.74 -29.49
CA CYS A 7 8.00 7.95 -30.17
C CYS A 7 9.41 8.34 -29.71
N THR A 8 10.32 8.58 -30.65
CA THR A 8 11.64 9.15 -30.41
C THR A 8 11.71 10.54 -31.05
N ASN A 9 12.76 11.31 -30.76
CA ASN A 9 12.94 12.63 -31.37
C ASN A 9 13.01 12.59 -32.91
N GLU A 10 13.36 11.43 -33.48
CA GLU A 10 13.56 11.23 -34.92
C GLU A 10 12.39 10.47 -35.58
N PHE A 11 11.60 9.72 -34.79
CA PHE A 11 10.53 8.86 -35.31
C PHE A 11 9.25 9.00 -34.49
N SER A 12 8.19 9.47 -35.15
CA SER A 12 6.84 9.50 -34.59
C SER A 12 5.90 8.63 -35.45
N PRO A 13 5.40 7.49 -34.95
CA PRO A 13 4.47 6.67 -35.71
C PRO A 13 3.12 7.36 -35.87
N SER A 14 2.57 7.36 -37.10
CA SER A 14 1.33 8.07 -37.46
C SER A 14 0.06 7.48 -36.85
N GLN A 15 0.10 6.23 -36.39
CA GLN A 15 -1.05 5.52 -35.82
C GLN A 15 -1.35 5.91 -34.37
N TYR A 16 -0.42 6.57 -33.67
CA TYR A 16 -0.57 6.92 -32.27
C TYR A 16 -0.61 8.43 -32.07
N LYS A 17 -1.50 8.88 -31.20
CA LYS A 17 -1.55 10.27 -30.73
C LYS A 17 -1.04 10.31 -29.29
N TYR A 18 0.15 10.83 -29.11
CA TYR A 18 0.79 10.93 -27.80
C TYR A 18 0.30 12.16 -27.05
N ILE A 19 0.00 12.00 -25.75
CA ILE A 19 -0.32 13.12 -24.85
C ILE A 19 0.97 13.79 -24.38
N LEU A 20 2.00 12.97 -24.12
CA LEU A 20 3.35 13.40 -23.75
C LEU A 20 4.28 13.03 -24.90
N GLY A 21 5.01 14.02 -25.40
CA GLY A 21 6.10 13.77 -26.34
C GLY A 21 7.26 13.01 -25.69
N PRO A 22 8.32 12.69 -26.45
CA PRO A 22 9.48 11.96 -25.93
C PRO A 22 10.07 12.67 -24.72
N ILE A 23 10.27 11.93 -23.64
CA ILE A 23 10.75 12.44 -22.35
C ILE A 23 12.19 11.98 -22.15
N ASN A 24 13.12 12.93 -22.14
CA ASN A 24 14.50 12.69 -21.72
C ASN A 24 14.68 13.16 -20.28
N ALA A 25 14.77 12.22 -19.35
CA ALA A 25 14.94 12.48 -17.92
C ALA A 25 16.15 11.72 -17.37
N THR A 26 16.96 12.39 -16.57
CA THR A 26 17.98 11.75 -15.74
C THR A 26 17.60 11.90 -14.27
N SER A 27 17.77 10.85 -13.47
CA SER A 27 17.44 10.87 -12.05
C SER A 27 18.62 10.37 -11.23
N LYS A 28 18.93 11.09 -10.14
CA LYS A 28 19.96 10.77 -9.16
C LYS A 28 19.25 10.59 -7.81
N LEU A 29 19.22 9.35 -7.33
CA LEU A 29 18.65 8.99 -6.04
C LEU A 29 19.78 8.79 -5.03
N ARG A 30 19.78 9.57 -3.94
CA ARG A 30 20.66 9.37 -2.79
C ARG A 30 19.80 8.99 -1.60
N MET A 31 20.07 7.84 -0.99
CA MET A 31 19.36 7.36 0.19
C MET A 31 20.33 7.29 1.37
N ASN A 32 19.99 7.96 2.48
CA ASN A 32 20.69 7.82 3.75
C ASN A 32 19.92 6.81 4.61
N MET A 33 20.47 5.60 4.79
CA MET A 33 19.75 4.53 5.49
C MET A 33 19.77 4.68 7.02
N LYS A 34 20.69 5.49 7.58
CA LYS A 34 20.90 5.67 9.02
C LYS A 34 21.14 7.13 9.40
N PRO A 35 20.14 8.03 9.22
CA PRO A 35 20.29 9.45 9.53
C PRO A 35 20.53 9.75 11.01
N GLU A 36 20.22 8.80 11.90
CA GLU A 36 20.40 8.88 13.35
C GLU A 36 21.87 8.72 13.79
N PHE A 37 22.66 7.96 13.02
CA PHE A 37 24.05 7.62 13.35
C PHE A 37 25.08 8.47 12.59
N ASP A 38 24.62 9.30 11.65
CA ASP A 38 25.45 10.06 10.71
C ASP A 38 26.04 11.35 11.33
N GLY A 39 25.71 11.67 12.59
CA GLY A 39 26.17 12.90 13.27
C GLY A 39 25.63 14.20 12.67
N THR A 40 24.85 14.11 11.57
CA THR A 40 24.30 15.25 10.83
C THR A 40 23.01 15.81 11.45
N ASN A 41 22.55 15.28 12.59
CA ASN A 41 21.33 15.69 13.31
C ASN A 41 20.14 15.91 12.37
N PHE A 42 19.86 14.93 11.51
CA PHE A 42 18.78 14.94 10.51
C PHE A 42 18.83 16.09 9.48
N ARG A 43 19.96 16.80 9.34
CA ARG A 43 20.11 17.85 8.31
C ARG A 43 20.15 17.28 6.89
N VAL A 44 20.54 16.02 6.72
CA VAL A 44 20.53 15.33 5.43
C VAL A 44 19.25 14.50 5.30
N PRO A 45 18.45 14.69 4.24
CA PRO A 45 17.21 13.94 4.07
C PRO A 45 17.48 12.45 3.83
N LYS A 46 16.61 11.59 4.38
CA LYS A 46 16.68 10.13 4.23
C LYS A 46 16.66 9.69 2.76
N ILE A 47 15.91 10.41 1.92
CA ILE A 47 15.82 10.19 0.49
C ILE A 47 15.95 11.55 -0.20
N LEU A 48 16.96 11.69 -1.05
CA LEU A 48 17.18 12.84 -1.91
C LEU A 48 17.12 12.37 -3.37
N LEU A 49 16.00 12.65 -4.02
CA LEU A 49 15.83 12.40 -5.44
C LEU A 49 16.04 13.73 -6.19
N LYS A 50 17.10 13.80 -7.01
CA LYS A 50 17.31 14.88 -7.97
C LYS A 50 16.92 14.39 -9.35
N MET A 51 16.00 15.05 -10.02
CA MET A 51 15.61 14.73 -11.39
C MET A 51 15.91 15.92 -12.28
N GLU A 52 16.55 15.67 -13.41
CA GLU A 52 16.84 16.65 -14.46
C GLU A 52 16.10 16.21 -15.71
N LEU A 53 15.13 17.03 -16.11
CA LEU A 53 14.23 16.79 -17.23
C LEU A 53 14.52 17.82 -18.32
N GLN A 54 14.99 17.37 -19.48
CA GLN A 54 15.49 18.28 -20.52
C GLN A 54 14.36 19.08 -21.20
N LYS A 55 13.33 18.39 -21.72
CA LYS A 55 12.18 19.02 -22.36
C LYS A 55 10.95 18.15 -22.17
N LEU A 56 9.86 18.76 -21.71
CA LEU A 56 8.55 18.13 -21.62
C LEU A 56 7.59 18.86 -22.55
N SER A 57 7.19 18.19 -23.62
CA SER A 57 6.11 18.66 -24.49
C SER A 57 4.85 17.87 -24.18
N ALA A 58 3.85 18.55 -23.63
CA ALA A 58 2.52 17.98 -23.43
C ALA A 58 1.56 18.64 -24.42
N SER A 59 0.85 17.84 -25.20
CA SER A 59 -0.15 18.31 -26.15
C SER A 59 -1.36 17.41 -26.07
N LEU A 60 -2.54 17.99 -25.88
CA LEU A 60 -3.76 17.25 -25.64
C LEU A 60 -4.82 17.68 -26.64
N SER A 61 -5.34 16.71 -27.39
CA SER A 61 -6.52 16.90 -28.23
C SER A 61 -7.80 16.92 -27.38
N LYS A 62 -8.87 17.55 -27.89
CA LYS A 62 -10.18 17.61 -27.20
C LYS A 62 -10.72 16.23 -26.81
N LEU A 63 -10.58 15.23 -27.69
CA LEU A 63 -11.02 13.86 -27.40
C LEU A 63 -10.16 13.22 -26.29
N GLN A 64 -8.84 13.39 -26.36
CA GLN A 64 -7.93 12.87 -25.33
C GLN A 64 -8.18 13.51 -23.96
N TYR A 65 -8.61 14.77 -23.92
CA TYR A 65 -9.00 15.43 -22.67
C TYR A 65 -10.23 14.78 -22.04
N GLN A 66 -11.25 14.47 -22.85
CA GLN A 66 -12.44 13.75 -22.38
C GLN A 66 -12.06 12.37 -21.85
N ASP A 67 -11.26 11.62 -22.60
CA ASP A 67 -10.76 10.29 -22.18
C ASP A 67 -9.95 10.36 -20.89
N LEU A 68 -9.08 11.38 -20.76
CA LEU A 68 -8.27 11.58 -19.56
C LEU A 68 -9.15 11.89 -18.35
N MET A 69 -10.19 12.71 -18.51
CA MET A 69 -11.14 12.97 -17.42
C MET A 69 -11.91 11.71 -17.01
N SER A 70 -12.42 10.92 -17.97
CA SER A 70 -13.07 9.64 -17.67
C SER A 70 -12.11 8.63 -17.02
N PHE A 71 -10.84 8.64 -17.42
CA PHE A 71 -9.80 7.83 -16.80
C PHE A 71 -9.57 8.26 -15.34
N LEU A 72 -9.43 9.55 -15.07
CA LEU A 72 -9.25 10.07 -13.72
C LEU A 72 -10.43 9.70 -12.81
N GLU A 73 -11.67 9.85 -13.28
CA GLU A 73 -12.87 9.42 -12.56
C GLU A 73 -12.83 7.91 -12.25
N THR A 74 -12.37 7.10 -13.20
CA THR A 74 -12.23 5.65 -13.00
C THR A 74 -11.15 5.32 -11.98
N VAL A 75 -10.03 6.07 -11.96
CA VAL A 75 -8.97 5.91 -10.95
C VAL A 75 -9.50 6.27 -9.57
N ASP A 76 -10.20 7.39 -9.44
CA ASP A 76 -10.83 7.82 -8.18
C ASP A 76 -11.84 6.79 -7.68
N TYR A 77 -12.69 6.27 -8.57
CA TYR A 77 -13.64 5.21 -8.26
C TYR A 77 -12.92 3.95 -7.76
N LYS A 78 -11.86 3.52 -8.45
CA LYS A 78 -11.06 2.36 -8.05
C LYS A 78 -10.37 2.58 -6.71
N GLN A 79 -9.85 3.78 -6.46
CA GLN A 79 -9.19 4.14 -5.19
C GLN A 79 -10.18 4.11 -4.02
N ARG A 80 -11.40 4.64 -4.20
CA ARG A 80 -12.48 4.50 -3.21
C ARG A 80 -12.85 3.03 -2.99
N GLY A 81 -12.84 2.23 -4.05
CA GLY A 81 -13.10 0.79 -4.03
C GLY A 81 -12.06 -0.06 -3.30
N VAL A 82 -10.84 0.44 -3.07
CA VAL A 82 -9.75 -0.33 -2.41
C VAL A 82 -10.18 -0.84 -1.03
N LYS A 83 -10.89 -0.01 -0.24
CA LYS A 83 -11.34 -0.35 1.11
C LYS A 83 -12.30 -1.55 1.12
N TYR A 84 -13.13 -1.65 0.09
CA TYR A 84 -14.18 -2.66 -0.03
C TYR A 84 -13.68 -3.96 -0.68
N ARG A 85 -12.50 -3.95 -1.29
CA ARG A 85 -11.95 -5.09 -2.05
C ARG A 85 -11.84 -6.38 -1.23
N LYS A 86 -11.63 -6.27 0.09
CA LYS A 86 -11.58 -7.41 1.02
C LYS A 86 -12.89 -8.19 1.15
N TYR A 87 -14.03 -7.54 0.90
CA TYR A 87 -15.34 -8.18 0.98
C TYR A 87 -15.82 -8.73 -0.36
N ARG A 88 -15.11 -8.42 -1.46
CA ARG A 88 -15.57 -8.71 -2.81
C ARG A 88 -15.64 -10.22 -3.05
N PRO A 89 -16.80 -10.78 -3.48
CA PRO A 89 -16.91 -12.20 -3.78
C PRO A 89 -16.03 -12.57 -4.98
N ARG A 90 -15.45 -13.77 -4.96
CA ARG A 90 -14.58 -14.30 -6.03
C ARG A 90 -15.40 -14.85 -7.20
N LEU A 91 -16.28 -14.02 -7.75
CA LEU A 91 -17.19 -14.39 -8.83
C LEU A 91 -16.81 -13.64 -10.10
N SER A 92 -16.82 -14.34 -11.23
CA SER A 92 -16.44 -13.81 -12.54
C SER A 92 -17.53 -12.92 -13.16
N SER A 93 -18.80 -13.17 -12.83
CA SER A 93 -19.95 -12.45 -13.38
C SER A 93 -20.92 -12.00 -12.29
N TYR A 94 -21.63 -10.91 -12.58
CA TYR A 94 -22.74 -10.41 -11.77
C TYR A 94 -24.04 -11.17 -12.07
N LYS A 95 -24.20 -11.63 -13.33
CA LYS A 95 -25.38 -12.36 -13.76
C LYS A 95 -25.43 -13.69 -12.99
N ASN A 96 -26.60 -14.01 -12.44
CA ASN A 96 -26.91 -15.18 -11.61
C ASN A 96 -26.43 -15.13 -10.14
N HIS A 97 -25.72 -14.06 -9.72
CA HIS A 97 -25.17 -13.94 -8.35
C HIS A 97 -25.70 -12.72 -7.58
N TYR A 98 -26.90 -12.24 -7.92
CA TYR A 98 -27.44 -10.97 -7.39
C TYR A 98 -27.49 -10.91 -5.85
N LYS A 99 -27.84 -12.02 -5.19
CA LYS A 99 -27.89 -12.09 -3.71
C LYS A 99 -26.52 -11.86 -3.07
N GLU A 100 -25.47 -12.44 -3.65
CA GLU A 100 -24.10 -12.32 -3.13
C GLU A 100 -23.55 -10.91 -3.34
N TRP A 101 -23.90 -10.27 -4.46
CA TRP A 101 -23.56 -8.87 -4.71
C TRP A 101 -24.30 -7.90 -3.78
N TRP A 102 -25.56 -8.18 -3.46
CA TRP A 102 -26.31 -7.42 -2.45
C TRP A 102 -25.74 -7.61 -1.04
N HIS A 103 -25.38 -8.84 -0.68
CA HIS A 103 -24.73 -9.11 0.59
C HIS A 103 -23.39 -8.39 0.68
N PHE A 104 -22.60 -8.40 -0.39
CA PHE A 104 -21.36 -7.61 -0.49
C PHE A 104 -21.60 -6.12 -0.24
N ALA A 105 -22.58 -5.51 -0.92
CA ALA A 105 -22.90 -4.10 -0.73
C ALA A 105 -23.28 -3.79 0.73
N TYR A 106 -24.10 -4.65 1.34
CA TYR A 106 -24.48 -4.54 2.75
C TYR A 106 -23.28 -4.64 3.69
N THR A 107 -22.41 -5.67 3.51
CA THR A 107 -21.22 -5.87 4.34
C THR A 107 -20.25 -4.70 4.24
N CYS A 108 -20.10 -4.11 3.05
CA CYS A 108 -19.24 -2.94 2.84
C CYS A 108 -19.66 -1.76 3.72
N VAL A 109 -20.94 -1.42 3.75
CA VAL A 109 -21.46 -0.32 4.57
C VAL A 109 -21.42 -0.69 6.05
N LEU A 110 -21.83 -1.91 6.40
CA LEU A 110 -21.92 -2.35 7.78
C LEU A 110 -20.56 -2.38 8.47
N GLU A 111 -19.54 -2.96 7.83
CA GLU A 111 -18.21 -3.10 8.43
C GLU A 111 -17.43 -1.78 8.45
N GLU A 112 -17.40 -1.02 7.35
CA GLU A 112 -16.57 0.18 7.26
C GLU A 112 -17.21 1.43 7.88
N GLU A 113 -18.52 1.64 7.73
CA GLU A 113 -19.16 2.87 8.21
C GLU A 113 -19.73 2.69 9.62
N VAL A 114 -20.47 1.60 9.87
CA VAL A 114 -21.22 1.45 11.12
C VAL A 114 -20.39 0.79 12.20
N ARG A 115 -19.91 -0.44 11.95
CA ARG A 115 -19.19 -1.24 12.95
C ARG A 115 -17.85 -0.62 13.30
N ARG A 116 -17.09 -0.12 12.33
CA ARG A 116 -15.82 0.59 12.60
C ARG A 116 -16.00 1.76 13.56
N ARG A 117 -16.96 2.67 13.29
CA ARG A 117 -17.22 3.83 14.17
C ARG A 117 -17.62 3.40 15.58
N ARG A 118 -18.48 2.39 15.70
CA ARG A 118 -18.89 1.83 17.02
C ARG A 118 -17.75 1.13 17.75
N ARG A 119 -16.91 0.35 17.04
CA ARG A 119 -15.79 -0.41 17.63
C ARG A 119 -14.65 0.48 18.05
N ASN A 120 -14.37 1.56 17.31
CA ASN A 120 -13.32 2.52 17.65
C ASN A 120 -13.50 3.12 19.04
N TRP A 121 -14.73 3.36 19.47
CA TRP A 121 -15.06 3.93 20.78
C TRP A 121 -15.50 2.88 21.81
N ASN A 122 -15.40 1.59 21.48
CA ASN A 122 -15.69 0.53 22.42
C ASN A 122 -14.45 0.20 23.25
N TRP A 123 -14.47 0.57 24.53
CA TRP A 123 -13.36 0.32 25.46
C TRP A 123 -12.95 -1.16 25.54
N LEU A 124 -13.90 -2.08 25.52
CA LEU A 124 -13.61 -3.52 25.57
C LEU A 124 -12.84 -3.98 24.34
N HIS A 125 -13.19 -3.44 23.17
CA HIS A 125 -12.48 -3.71 21.92
C HIS A 125 -11.05 -3.16 21.95
N MET A 126 -10.89 -1.92 22.41
CA MET A 126 -9.56 -1.30 22.56
C MET A 126 -8.68 -2.07 23.54
N LYS A 127 -9.23 -2.48 24.70
CA LYS A 127 -8.52 -3.25 25.73
C LYS A 127 -8.10 -4.63 25.20
N THR A 128 -9.00 -5.35 24.53
CA THR A 128 -8.67 -6.67 23.97
C THR A 128 -7.62 -6.57 22.87
N HIS A 129 -7.71 -5.58 21.98
CA HIS A 129 -6.70 -5.34 20.95
C HIS A 129 -5.32 -5.01 21.55
N ARG A 130 -5.28 -4.12 22.56
CA ARG A 130 -4.03 -3.79 23.27
C ARG A 130 -3.41 -5.01 23.97
N ASN A 131 -4.24 -5.85 24.59
CA ASN A 131 -3.76 -7.08 25.20
C ASN A 131 -3.18 -8.04 24.15
N LEU A 132 -3.81 -8.15 22.98
CA LEU A 132 -3.32 -8.97 21.88
C LEU A 132 -1.95 -8.50 21.37
N LEU A 133 -1.76 -7.19 21.20
CA LEU A 133 -0.46 -6.59 20.84
C LEU A 133 0.61 -6.88 21.89
N LYS A 134 0.28 -6.75 23.19
CA LYS A 134 1.21 -7.10 24.28
C LYS A 134 1.60 -8.57 24.28
N SER A 135 0.64 -9.47 24.05
CA SER A 135 0.91 -10.91 23.95
C SER A 135 1.81 -11.22 22.75
N TYR A 136 1.52 -10.63 21.57
CA TYR A 136 2.35 -10.82 20.38
C TYR A 136 3.79 -10.34 20.59
N ARG A 137 3.96 -9.17 21.21
CA ARG A 137 5.28 -8.65 21.55
C ARG A 137 6.10 -9.63 22.40
N LYS A 138 5.50 -10.17 23.47
CA LYS A 138 6.18 -11.13 24.36
C LYS A 138 6.60 -12.42 23.64
N GLU A 139 5.70 -12.97 22.84
CA GLU A 139 5.98 -14.20 22.08
C GLU A 139 7.06 -13.96 21.02
N TYR A 140 7.06 -12.78 20.38
CA TYR A 140 8.07 -12.40 19.39
C TYR A 140 9.45 -12.13 20.04
N GLU A 141 9.48 -11.51 21.22
CA GLU A 141 10.70 -11.33 22.02
C GLU A 141 11.30 -12.68 22.43
N GLN A 142 10.48 -13.62 22.91
CA GLN A 142 10.92 -14.99 23.23
C GLN A 142 11.45 -15.73 22.00
N LYS A 143 10.83 -15.50 20.83
CA LYS A 143 11.29 -16.05 19.56
C LYS A 143 12.67 -15.51 19.16
N LEU A 144 12.97 -14.24 19.42
CA LEU A 144 14.28 -13.64 19.14
C LEU A 144 15.35 -14.03 20.18
N ALA A 145 14.98 -14.16 21.45
CA ALA A 145 15.91 -14.52 22.53
C ALA A 145 16.37 -16.00 22.46
N THR A 146 15.61 -16.88 21.79
CA THR A 146 15.91 -18.32 21.73
C THR A 146 16.50 -18.70 20.37
N SER A 147 17.74 -19.21 20.35
CA SER A 147 18.43 -19.66 19.11
C SER A 147 17.66 -20.75 18.33
N LYS A 148 16.81 -21.54 19.00
CA LYS A 148 15.86 -22.50 18.38
C LYS A 148 14.48 -22.33 19.02
N PRO A 149 13.56 -21.53 18.44
CA PRO A 149 12.23 -21.36 19.00
C PRO A 149 11.45 -22.68 18.96
N SER A 150 10.75 -22.99 20.06
CA SER A 150 9.87 -24.16 20.14
C SER A 150 8.73 -24.01 19.11
N GLN A 151 8.29 -25.15 18.55
CA GLN A 151 7.23 -25.20 17.54
C GLN A 151 5.90 -24.61 18.07
N GLU A 152 5.66 -24.72 19.38
CA GLU A 152 4.51 -24.09 20.04
C GLU A 152 4.55 -22.56 20.00
N THR A 153 5.73 -21.95 20.19
CA THR A 153 5.91 -20.49 20.13
C THR A 153 5.68 -19.97 18.72
N LEU A 154 6.12 -20.73 17.71
CA LEU A 154 5.88 -20.41 16.30
C LEU A 154 4.39 -20.47 15.95
N ASP A 155 3.68 -21.50 16.40
CA ASP A 155 2.24 -21.65 16.16
C ASP A 155 1.42 -20.57 16.87
N LYS A 156 1.80 -20.20 18.10
CA LYS A 156 1.19 -19.09 18.84
C LYS A 156 1.40 -17.77 18.11
N CYS A 157 2.62 -17.50 17.64
CA CYS A 157 2.92 -16.32 16.82
C CYS A 157 2.06 -16.29 15.56
N ALA A 158 1.98 -17.39 14.81
CA ALA A 158 1.20 -17.47 13.58
C ALA A 158 -0.30 -17.19 13.82
N LYS A 159 -0.88 -17.74 14.91
CA LYS A 159 -2.27 -17.48 15.31
C LYS A 159 -2.53 -16.03 15.67
N LEU A 160 -1.54 -15.35 16.28
CA LEU A 160 -1.64 -13.92 16.60
C LEU A 160 -1.48 -13.06 15.35
N GLU A 161 -0.59 -13.42 14.44
CA GLU A 161 -0.37 -12.74 13.15
C GLU A 161 -1.61 -12.78 12.25
N GLN A 162 -2.39 -13.86 12.29
CA GLN A 162 -3.67 -13.91 11.57
C GLN A 162 -4.72 -12.90 12.07
N LYS A 163 -4.62 -12.45 13.33
CA LYS A 163 -5.57 -11.52 13.95
C LYS A 163 -5.09 -10.07 13.90
N LEU A 164 -3.80 -9.85 13.72
CA LEU A 164 -3.17 -8.54 13.69
C LEU A 164 -3.08 -7.98 12.27
N ASP A 165 -3.05 -6.65 12.18
CA ASP A 165 -2.82 -5.96 10.91
C ASP A 165 -1.32 -5.98 10.57
N ALA A 166 -1.00 -6.00 9.27
CA ALA A 166 0.37 -6.09 8.78
C ALA A 166 1.25 -4.94 9.30
N LEU A 167 0.69 -3.73 9.37
CA LEU A 167 1.39 -2.56 9.92
C LEU A 167 1.73 -2.73 11.41
N ASN A 168 0.77 -3.22 12.21
CA ASN A 168 0.98 -3.45 13.64
C ASN A 168 2.03 -4.54 13.88
N ILE A 169 2.05 -5.57 13.03
CA ILE A 169 3.09 -6.63 13.06
C ILE A 169 4.46 -6.01 12.79
N VAL A 170 4.62 -5.28 11.69
CA VAL A 170 5.90 -4.66 11.30
C VAL A 170 6.40 -3.70 12.39
N LEU A 171 5.53 -2.86 12.92
CA LEU A 171 5.89 -1.90 13.99
C LEU A 171 6.38 -2.61 15.26
N ILE A 172 5.67 -3.65 15.71
CA ILE A 172 6.10 -4.40 16.90
C ILE A 172 7.44 -5.09 16.64
N ARG A 173 7.63 -5.71 15.47
CA ARG A 173 8.88 -6.39 15.14
C ARG A 173 10.07 -5.41 15.18
N GLN A 174 9.93 -4.27 14.51
CA GLN A 174 10.93 -3.21 14.53
C GLN A 174 11.23 -2.72 15.95
N GLN A 175 10.19 -2.53 16.78
CA GLN A 175 10.40 -2.10 18.16
C GLN A 175 11.15 -3.14 19.00
N VAL A 176 10.80 -4.42 18.87
CA VAL A 176 11.47 -5.50 19.62
C VAL A 176 12.90 -5.68 19.13
N GLU A 177 13.14 -5.65 17.82
CA GLU A 177 14.49 -5.70 17.23
C GLU A 177 15.37 -4.57 17.79
N LEU A 178 14.87 -3.33 17.83
CA LEU A 178 15.59 -2.20 18.41
C LEU A 178 15.86 -2.34 19.92
N GLU A 179 14.97 -2.98 20.67
CA GLU A 179 15.14 -3.20 22.11
C GLU A 179 16.09 -4.37 22.43
N VAL A 180 16.20 -5.36 21.55
CA VAL A 180 17.12 -6.50 21.67
C VAL A 180 18.53 -6.15 21.18
N GLU A 181 18.66 -5.26 20.19
CA GLU A 181 19.96 -4.74 19.73
C GLU A 181 20.64 -3.78 20.73
N ARG A 182 19.89 -3.30 21.73
CA ARG A 182 20.33 -2.29 22.70
C ARG A 182 20.85 -2.91 23.99
#